data_AF-A0A3N4JHR8-F1
#
_entry.id   AF-A0A3N4JHR8-F1
#
_cell.length_a   1.000
_cell.length_b   1.000
_cell.length_c   1.000
_cell.angle_alpha   90.00
_cell.angle_beta   90.00
_cell.angle_gamma   90.00
#
_symmetry.space_group_name_H-M   'P 1'
#
loop_
_entity.id
_entity.type
_entity.pdbx_description
1 polymer ?
#
loop_
_entity_poly.entity_id
_entity_poly.type
_entity_poly.pdbx_seq_one_letter_code
_entity_poly.pdbx_strand_id
1 'polypeptide(L)'
;MLASRLLPFPNILSRTTALNFNRRALLSTLNTPKVYAAFFKKYNCAGYTFEPGKPPEQEFQLLAKARQWGAESTIKHQKFLGCSIRLAEFFERFEDFREDAGGYTYSPDTEYALEFKRLCTVKRWDEGRIADVKKEYEKLMEASNHSRDGDASSRKDDQAHENVLEGKTAIAKFFIENQCPGYSYNYRSSVVEFFELVEARTVMWEEKTGDRKRTGTYEKTAEYKDLRREFEVAIEACFDAFLRVKRRSVEEKETRPWETLAELFKEGEAPLGRTKARKLLEKVHVNIYDLTDLFQIHMPPSADILQKLLTTESHRMQKLRFPGLRELAAYSVDTGRVYKLRSAKENGTLVLLLQRIRRRF
;
A
#
# COMPACT_ATOMS: atom_id res chain seq x y z
N MET A 1 -25.31 40.77 -27.52
CA MET A 1 -24.03 40.27 -26.99
C MET A 1 -24.21 39.94 -25.51
N LEU A 2 -24.44 38.67 -25.18
CA LEU A 2 -24.59 38.21 -23.79
C LEU A 2 -23.23 37.73 -23.30
N ALA A 3 -22.57 38.55 -22.47
CA ALA A 3 -21.33 38.17 -21.81
C ALA A 3 -21.65 37.16 -20.70
N SER A 4 -21.40 35.88 -21.00
CA SER A 4 -21.52 34.80 -20.03
C SER A 4 -20.39 34.94 -19.00
N ARG A 5 -20.75 35.36 -17.78
CA ARG A 5 -19.85 35.37 -16.62
C ARG A 5 -19.64 33.93 -16.17
N LEU A 6 -18.57 33.29 -16.68
CA LEU A 6 -18.06 32.04 -16.12
C LEU A 6 -17.52 32.33 -14.71
N LEU A 7 -18.23 31.88 -13.69
CA LEU A 7 -17.72 31.84 -12.33
C LEU A 7 -16.54 30.85 -12.27
N PRO A 8 -15.45 31.18 -11.55
CA PRO A 8 -14.37 30.23 -11.31
C PRO A 8 -14.91 29.10 -10.42
N PHE A 9 -14.94 27.88 -10.97
CA PHE A 9 -15.18 26.68 -10.16
C PHE A 9 -14.03 26.57 -9.14
N PRO A 10 -14.31 26.50 -7.82
CA PRO A 10 -13.28 26.17 -6.85
C PRO A 10 -12.75 24.77 -7.16
N ASN A 11 -11.44 24.54 -6.97
CA ASN A 11 -10.86 23.20 -7.02
C ASN A 11 -11.69 22.27 -6.11
N ILE A 12 -12.43 21.35 -6.73
CA ILE A 12 -13.44 20.50 -6.05
C ILE A 12 -12.76 19.46 -5.10
N LEU A 13 -11.44 19.39 -5.10
CA LEU A 13 -10.66 18.48 -4.28
C LEU A 13 -9.79 19.25 -3.29
N SER A 14 -9.86 18.88 -2.01
CA SER A 14 -8.83 19.26 -1.04
C SER A 14 -7.50 18.64 -1.48
N ARG A 15 -6.40 19.38 -1.30
CA ARG A 15 -5.03 18.95 -1.67
C ARG A 15 -4.64 17.60 -1.06
N THR A 16 -5.23 17.26 0.08
CA THR A 16 -4.96 16.05 0.87
C THR A 16 -5.56 14.79 0.22
N THR A 17 -6.79 14.87 -0.31
CA THR A 17 -7.46 13.72 -0.96
C THR A 17 -6.82 13.36 -2.31
N ALA A 18 -6.28 14.35 -3.03
CA ALA A 18 -5.55 14.16 -4.29
C ALA A 18 -4.13 13.54 -4.09
N LEU A 19 -3.54 13.71 -2.91
CA LEU A 19 -2.22 13.16 -2.55
C LEU A 19 -2.28 11.66 -2.18
N ASN A 20 -3.39 11.21 -1.60
CA ASN A 20 -3.58 9.81 -1.21
C ASN A 20 -3.89 8.88 -2.40
N PHE A 21 -4.45 9.40 -3.50
CA PHE A 21 -4.75 8.63 -4.70
C PHE A 21 -3.48 8.26 -5.48
N ASN A 22 -2.59 9.23 -5.73
CA ASN A 22 -1.29 9.04 -6.39
C ASN A 22 -0.43 7.98 -5.68
N ARG A 23 -0.50 7.93 -4.34
CA ARG A 23 0.24 6.95 -3.51
C ARG A 23 -0.23 5.50 -3.66
N ARG A 24 -1.50 5.26 -4.00
CA ARG A 24 -2.05 3.90 -4.22
C ARG A 24 -1.84 3.44 -5.67
N ALA A 25 -1.98 4.36 -6.63
CA ALA A 25 -1.76 4.11 -8.06
C ALA A 25 -0.34 3.65 -8.41
N LEU A 26 0.67 4.10 -7.64
CA LEU A 26 2.07 3.79 -7.91
C LEU A 26 2.53 2.42 -7.39
N LEU A 27 1.70 1.70 -6.60
CA LEU A 27 2.12 0.49 -5.89
C LEU A 27 1.44 -0.82 -6.32
N SER A 28 0.40 -0.78 -7.15
CA SER A 28 -0.03 -1.97 -7.92
C SER A 28 0.68 -1.93 -9.27
N THR A 29 1.60 -2.87 -9.49
CA THR A 29 2.73 -2.70 -10.41
C THR A 29 2.62 -3.47 -11.73
N LEU A 30 1.49 -4.10 -12.07
CA LEU A 30 1.34 -4.81 -13.34
C LEU A 30 0.11 -4.41 -14.17
N ASN A 31 -1.11 -4.53 -13.65
CA ASN A 31 -2.33 -4.27 -14.41
C ASN A 31 -3.00 -2.94 -14.08
N THR A 32 -2.49 -2.17 -13.12
CA THR A 32 -3.02 -0.84 -12.79
C THR A 32 -3.28 0.06 -14.02
N PRO A 33 -2.37 0.18 -15.00
CA PRO A 33 -2.66 0.94 -16.23
C PRO A 33 -3.88 0.41 -17.01
N LYS A 34 -4.04 -0.92 -17.07
CA LYS A 34 -5.17 -1.57 -17.75
C LYS A 34 -6.48 -1.41 -16.95
N VAL A 35 -6.42 -1.46 -15.62
CA VAL A 35 -7.57 -1.25 -14.73
C VAL A 35 -8.06 0.19 -14.84
N TYR A 36 -7.14 1.16 -14.87
CA TYR A 36 -7.47 2.55 -15.14
C TYR A 36 -8.13 2.71 -16.51
N ALA A 37 -7.51 2.15 -17.55
CA ALA A 37 -8.07 2.20 -18.89
C ALA A 37 -9.49 1.59 -18.95
N ALA A 38 -9.67 0.40 -18.38
CA ALA A 38 -10.97 -0.28 -18.32
C ALA A 38 -12.02 0.53 -17.54
N PHE A 39 -11.64 1.15 -16.41
CA PHE A 39 -12.54 2.02 -15.66
C PHE A 39 -12.96 3.24 -16.46
N PHE A 40 -12.02 4.01 -16.99
CA PHE A 40 -12.31 5.27 -17.69
C PHE A 40 -13.02 5.06 -19.02
N LYS A 41 -12.66 4.01 -19.78
CA LYS A 41 -13.32 3.67 -21.06
C LYS A 41 -14.82 3.43 -20.89
N LYS A 42 -15.26 2.86 -19.75
CA LYS A 42 -16.70 2.67 -19.44
C LYS A 42 -17.48 3.98 -19.42
N TYR A 43 -16.81 5.11 -19.24
CA TYR A 43 -17.42 6.43 -19.16
C TYR A 43 -17.19 7.30 -20.40
N ASN A 44 -16.62 6.77 -21.49
CA ASN A 44 -16.48 7.51 -22.75
C ASN A 44 -17.83 8.10 -23.18
N CYS A 45 -17.82 9.36 -23.61
CA CYS A 45 -18.99 10.11 -24.09
C CYS A 45 -18.57 11.24 -25.05
N ALA A 46 -19.53 11.95 -25.63
CA ALA A 46 -19.28 13.00 -26.61
C ALA A 46 -18.36 14.15 -26.12
N GLY A 47 -18.21 14.33 -24.80
CA GLY A 47 -17.33 15.34 -24.20
C GLY A 47 -16.11 14.79 -23.48
N TYR A 48 -15.88 13.47 -23.51
CA TYR A 48 -14.77 12.82 -22.83
C TYR A 48 -14.41 11.49 -23.49
N THR A 49 -13.14 11.37 -23.87
CA THR A 49 -12.56 10.11 -24.34
C THR A 49 -11.32 9.83 -23.52
N PHE A 50 -11.24 8.64 -22.94
CA PHE A 50 -10.05 8.23 -22.20
C PHE A 50 -8.80 8.25 -23.08
N GLU A 51 -7.79 9.00 -22.67
CA GLU A 51 -6.49 9.06 -23.32
C GLU A 51 -5.40 8.50 -22.39
N PRO A 52 -4.69 7.43 -22.80
CA PRO A 52 -3.59 6.91 -21.98
C PRO A 52 -2.46 7.94 -21.89
N GLY A 53 -1.83 8.03 -20.71
CA GLY A 53 -0.65 8.86 -20.48
C GLY A 53 -0.86 10.04 -19.53
N LYS A 54 -2.12 10.40 -19.21
CA LYS A 54 -2.42 11.36 -18.15
C LYS A 54 -2.42 10.70 -16.78
N PRO A 55 -2.02 11.41 -15.70
CA PRO A 55 -2.21 10.92 -14.34
C PRO A 55 -3.70 10.64 -14.07
N PRO A 56 -4.05 9.55 -13.35
CA PRO A 56 -5.44 9.16 -13.21
C PRO A 56 -6.33 10.22 -12.54
N GLU A 57 -5.81 11.07 -11.67
CA GLU A 57 -6.57 12.16 -11.06
C GLU A 57 -6.92 13.25 -12.06
N GLN A 58 -5.98 13.61 -12.94
CA GLN A 58 -6.27 14.57 -14.01
C GLN A 58 -7.34 14.00 -14.92
N GLU A 59 -7.21 12.72 -15.26
CA GLU A 59 -8.18 12.01 -16.09
C GLU A 59 -9.56 11.93 -15.42
N PHE A 60 -9.61 11.66 -14.11
CA PHE A 60 -10.84 11.65 -13.33
C PHE A 60 -11.49 13.04 -13.21
N GLN A 61 -10.69 14.10 -13.07
CA GLN A 61 -11.20 15.48 -13.08
C GLN A 61 -11.80 15.86 -14.43
N LEU A 62 -11.15 15.46 -15.53
CA LEU A 62 -11.67 15.66 -16.88
C LEU A 62 -13.01 14.91 -17.05
N LEU A 63 -13.06 13.65 -16.62
CA LEU A 63 -14.28 12.86 -16.65
C LEU A 63 -15.40 13.50 -15.81
N ALA A 64 -15.12 13.86 -14.57
CA ALA A 64 -16.09 14.48 -13.67
C ALA A 64 -16.64 15.79 -14.25
N LYS A 65 -15.77 16.60 -14.86
CA LYS A 65 -16.17 17.84 -15.55
C LYS A 65 -17.06 17.55 -16.77
N ALA A 66 -16.66 16.62 -17.63
CA ALA A 66 -17.40 16.29 -18.84
C ALA A 66 -18.78 15.66 -18.54
N ARG A 67 -18.86 14.86 -17.48
CA ARG A 67 -20.11 14.28 -16.97
C ARG A 67 -20.92 15.22 -16.08
N GLN A 68 -20.39 16.42 -15.80
CA GLN A 68 -20.99 17.39 -14.89
C GLN A 68 -21.35 16.78 -13.53
N TRP A 69 -20.47 15.92 -13.00
CA TRP A 69 -20.69 15.28 -11.72
C TRP A 69 -20.62 16.31 -10.59
N GLY A 70 -21.67 16.36 -9.77
CA GLY A 70 -21.64 17.05 -8.48
C GLY A 70 -20.68 16.38 -7.49
N ALA A 71 -20.48 17.01 -6.33
CA ALA A 71 -19.54 16.53 -5.30
C ALA A 71 -19.84 15.09 -4.86
N GLU A 72 -21.10 14.75 -4.62
CA GLU A 72 -21.51 13.39 -4.20
C GLU A 72 -21.22 12.34 -5.27
N SER A 73 -21.56 12.62 -6.54
CA SER A 73 -21.28 11.73 -7.67
C SER A 73 -19.77 11.54 -7.86
N THR A 74 -19.00 12.63 -7.73
CA THR A 74 -17.53 12.59 -7.81
C THR A 74 -16.95 11.67 -6.74
N ILE A 75 -17.37 11.84 -5.48
CA ILE A 75 -16.92 10.99 -4.35
C ILE A 75 -17.31 9.52 -4.61
N LYS A 76 -18.54 9.27 -5.07
CA LYS A 76 -19.04 7.93 -5.38
C LYS A 76 -18.19 7.23 -6.45
N HIS A 77 -17.95 7.90 -7.58
CA HIS A 77 -17.16 7.33 -8.67
C HIS A 77 -15.68 7.19 -8.29
N GLN A 78 -15.17 8.05 -7.40
CA GLN A 78 -13.81 7.93 -6.87
C GLN A 78 -13.69 6.70 -5.95
N LYS A 79 -14.72 6.42 -5.14
CA LYS A 79 -14.82 5.18 -4.37
C LYS A 79 -14.85 3.96 -5.29
N PHE A 80 -15.62 3.99 -6.37
CA PHE A 80 -15.64 2.89 -7.35
C PHE A 80 -14.28 2.66 -7.99
N LEU A 81 -13.57 3.71 -8.39
CA LEU A 81 -12.21 3.58 -8.91
C LEU A 81 -11.28 2.95 -7.87
N GLY A 82 -11.34 3.40 -6.61
CA GLY A 82 -10.59 2.81 -5.52
C GLY A 82 -10.96 1.35 -5.21
N CYS A 83 -12.22 0.95 -5.41
CA CYS A 83 -12.63 -0.46 -5.31
C CYS A 83 -12.10 -1.28 -6.49
N SER A 84 -12.14 -0.75 -7.71
CA SER A 84 -11.59 -1.40 -8.90
C SER A 84 -10.09 -1.69 -8.78
N ILE A 85 -9.33 -0.76 -8.22
CA ILE A 85 -7.90 -0.95 -7.94
C ILE A 85 -7.70 -2.06 -6.91
N ARG A 86 -8.43 -2.03 -5.80
CA ARG A 86 -8.34 -3.06 -4.74
C ARG A 86 -8.72 -4.45 -5.23
N LEU A 87 -9.71 -4.55 -6.10
CA LEU A 87 -10.08 -5.82 -6.73
C LEU A 87 -8.99 -6.31 -7.68
N ALA A 88 -8.38 -5.41 -8.45
CA ALA A 88 -7.24 -5.77 -9.29
C ALA A 88 -6.06 -6.28 -8.46
N GLU A 89 -5.68 -5.58 -7.38
CA GLU A 89 -4.66 -6.03 -6.43
C GLU A 89 -4.99 -7.41 -5.86
N PHE A 90 -6.25 -7.65 -5.51
CA PHE A 90 -6.72 -8.93 -5.03
C PHE A 90 -6.41 -10.06 -6.03
N PHE A 91 -6.74 -9.86 -7.31
CA PHE A 91 -6.49 -10.84 -8.38
C PHE A 91 -5.00 -10.98 -8.71
N GLU A 92 -4.26 -9.87 -8.76
CA GLU A 92 -2.81 -9.83 -9.03
C GLU A 92 -2.00 -10.69 -8.05
N ARG A 93 -2.41 -10.77 -6.78
CA ARG A 93 -1.75 -11.65 -5.78
C ARG A 93 -1.77 -13.12 -6.16
N PHE A 94 -2.66 -13.51 -7.06
CA PHE A 94 -2.80 -14.87 -7.53
C PHE A 94 -2.27 -15.07 -8.94
N GLU A 95 -1.66 -14.07 -9.59
CA GLU A 95 -1.05 -14.27 -10.90
C GLU A 95 0.16 -15.23 -10.83
N ASP A 96 0.22 -16.16 -11.79
CA ASP A 96 1.37 -17.06 -11.95
C ASP A 96 2.26 -16.54 -13.08
N PHE A 97 3.46 -16.09 -12.77
CA PHE A 97 4.44 -15.63 -13.76
C PHE A 97 5.25 -16.77 -14.41
N ARG A 98 4.83 -18.02 -14.25
CA ARG A 98 5.52 -19.16 -14.87
C ARG A 98 4.97 -19.38 -16.28
N GLU A 99 5.83 -19.19 -17.28
CA GLU A 99 5.49 -19.24 -18.71
C GLU A 99 5.07 -20.65 -19.20
N ASP A 100 5.35 -21.70 -18.43
CA ASP A 100 5.23 -23.10 -18.82
C ASP A 100 3.91 -23.79 -18.42
N ALA A 101 3.04 -23.17 -17.62
CA ALA A 101 1.92 -23.88 -16.98
C ALA A 101 0.50 -23.34 -17.25
N GLY A 102 0.30 -22.41 -18.19
CA GLY A 102 -1.05 -21.86 -18.44
C GLY A 102 -1.65 -21.18 -17.20
N GLY A 103 -0.78 -20.48 -16.46
CA GLY A 103 -1.07 -19.88 -15.17
C GLY A 103 -2.18 -18.83 -15.20
N TYR A 104 -2.71 -18.50 -14.01
CA TYR A 104 -3.72 -17.44 -13.91
C TYR A 104 -3.07 -16.08 -14.20
N THR A 105 -3.65 -15.31 -15.13
CA THR A 105 -3.27 -13.91 -15.42
C THR A 105 -4.52 -13.05 -15.36
N TYR A 106 -4.55 -12.03 -14.51
CA TYR A 106 -5.76 -11.22 -14.29
C TYR A 106 -6.18 -10.46 -15.55
N SER A 107 -7.48 -10.52 -15.85
CA SER A 107 -8.09 -9.84 -17.00
C SER A 107 -9.00 -8.69 -16.54
N PRO A 108 -8.55 -7.42 -16.63
CA PRO A 108 -9.32 -6.27 -16.15
C PRO A 108 -10.55 -5.93 -17.00
N ASP A 109 -10.66 -6.51 -18.20
CA ASP A 109 -11.82 -6.38 -19.08
C ASP A 109 -12.94 -7.38 -18.72
N THR A 110 -12.66 -8.34 -17.86
CA THR A 110 -13.63 -9.34 -17.40
C THR A 110 -14.37 -8.84 -16.17
N GLU A 111 -15.67 -9.15 -16.06
CA GLU A 111 -16.43 -8.85 -14.85
C GLU A 111 -15.83 -9.59 -13.63
N TYR A 112 -15.73 -8.91 -12.50
CA TYR A 112 -15.06 -9.44 -11.30
C TYR A 112 -15.60 -10.79 -10.82
N ALA A 113 -16.92 -11.03 -10.93
CA ALA A 113 -17.51 -12.30 -10.55
C ALA A 113 -17.08 -13.45 -11.47
N LEU A 114 -17.02 -13.19 -12.78
CA LEU A 114 -16.54 -14.16 -13.77
C LEU A 114 -15.03 -14.39 -13.60
N GLU A 115 -14.29 -13.33 -13.30
CA GLU A 115 -12.86 -13.38 -13.10
C GLU A 115 -12.48 -14.15 -11.83
N PHE A 116 -13.24 -13.99 -10.75
CA PHE A 116 -13.12 -14.82 -9.54
C PHE A 116 -13.41 -16.29 -9.82
N LYS A 117 -14.47 -16.59 -10.58
CA LYS A 117 -14.77 -17.97 -11.00
C LYS A 117 -13.61 -18.57 -11.80
N ARG A 118 -13.05 -17.79 -12.73
CA ARG A 118 -11.90 -18.20 -13.54
C ARG A 118 -10.66 -18.44 -12.68
N LEU A 119 -10.38 -17.56 -11.72
CA LEU A 119 -9.31 -17.74 -10.74
C LEU A 119 -9.45 -19.08 -10.01
N CYS A 120 -10.62 -19.39 -9.46
CA CYS A 120 -10.87 -20.65 -8.77
C CYS A 120 -10.65 -21.85 -9.69
N THR A 121 -11.11 -21.78 -10.94
CA THR A 121 -10.93 -22.85 -11.95
C THR A 121 -9.46 -23.08 -12.28
N VAL A 122 -8.71 -22.02 -12.58
CA VAL A 122 -7.30 -22.13 -12.97
C VAL A 122 -6.43 -22.61 -11.81
N LYS A 123 -6.69 -22.13 -10.59
CA LYS A 123 -5.94 -22.52 -9.39
C LYS A 123 -6.28 -23.89 -8.85
N ARG A 124 -7.41 -24.48 -9.26
CA ARG A 124 -7.89 -25.80 -8.81
C ARG A 124 -7.93 -25.89 -7.28
N TRP A 125 -8.41 -24.83 -6.62
CA TRP A 125 -8.55 -24.81 -5.17
C TRP A 125 -9.67 -25.74 -4.72
N ASP A 126 -9.50 -26.33 -3.53
CA ASP A 126 -10.57 -27.04 -2.83
C ASP A 126 -11.63 -26.07 -2.30
N GLU A 127 -12.78 -26.63 -1.88
CA GLU A 127 -13.92 -25.86 -1.40
C GLU A 127 -13.61 -24.97 -0.19
N GLY A 128 -12.74 -25.43 0.72
CA GLY A 128 -12.34 -24.67 1.90
C GLY A 128 -11.55 -23.43 1.50
N ARG A 129 -10.55 -23.60 0.63
CA ARG A 129 -9.76 -22.48 0.12
C ARG A 129 -10.61 -21.51 -0.71
N ILE A 130 -11.55 -22.00 -1.51
CA ILE A 130 -12.49 -21.16 -2.26
C ILE A 130 -13.33 -20.33 -1.28
N ALA A 131 -13.89 -20.93 -0.23
CA ALA A 131 -14.72 -20.22 0.75
C ALA A 131 -13.94 -19.10 1.45
N ASP A 132 -12.70 -19.35 1.86
CA ASP A 132 -11.85 -18.35 2.52
C ASP A 132 -11.55 -17.17 1.60
N VAL A 133 -11.15 -17.45 0.36
CA VAL A 133 -10.82 -16.41 -0.62
C VAL A 133 -12.07 -15.65 -1.09
N LYS A 134 -13.23 -16.33 -1.10
CA LYS A 134 -14.53 -15.72 -1.42
C LYS A 134 -14.95 -14.69 -0.37
N LYS A 135 -14.74 -14.96 0.92
CA LYS A 135 -15.02 -13.98 2.00
C LYS A 135 -14.22 -12.70 1.81
N GLU A 136 -12.95 -12.80 1.43
CA GLU A 136 -12.12 -11.63 1.17
C GLU A 136 -12.61 -10.85 -0.06
N TYR A 137 -12.95 -11.55 -1.14
CA TYR A 137 -13.53 -10.96 -2.34
C TYR A 137 -14.87 -10.26 -2.06
N GLU A 138 -15.76 -10.90 -1.31
CA GLU A 138 -17.06 -10.35 -0.93
C GLU A 138 -16.90 -9.09 -0.06
N LYS A 139 -15.97 -9.10 0.90
CA LYS A 139 -15.66 -7.90 1.70
C LYS A 139 -15.22 -6.71 0.84
N LEU A 140 -14.45 -6.94 -0.23
CA LEU A 140 -14.06 -5.90 -1.17
C LEU A 140 -15.25 -5.40 -2.02
N MET A 141 -16.16 -6.29 -2.40
CA MET A 141 -17.39 -5.95 -3.13
C MET A 141 -18.42 -5.23 -2.26
N GLU A 142 -18.57 -5.62 -0.99
CA GLU A 142 -19.48 -4.98 -0.03
C GLU A 142 -19.06 -3.55 0.28
N ALA A 143 -17.75 -3.30 0.40
CA ALA A 143 -17.19 -1.96 0.52
C ALA A 143 -17.53 -1.06 -0.70
N SER A 144 -17.86 -1.65 -1.85
CA SER A 144 -18.37 -0.94 -3.02
C SER A 144 -19.87 -0.65 -2.94
N ASN A 145 -20.64 -1.52 -2.28
CA ASN A 145 -22.11 -1.47 -2.24
C ASN A 145 -22.69 -0.64 -1.08
N HIS A 146 -21.95 -0.44 0.02
CA HIS A 146 -22.37 0.35 1.19
C HIS A 146 -22.46 1.87 0.96
N SER A 147 -22.57 2.32 -0.30
CA SER A 147 -22.86 3.71 -0.67
C SER A 147 -24.28 3.92 -1.17
N ARG A 148 -25.14 2.89 -1.11
CA ARG A 148 -26.45 2.91 -1.74
C ARG A 148 -27.61 3.30 -0.83
N ASP A 149 -27.55 3.01 0.47
CA ASP A 149 -28.66 3.32 1.37
C ASP A 149 -28.14 3.95 2.66
N GLY A 150 -28.46 5.24 2.83
CA GLY A 150 -28.57 5.80 4.16
C GLY A 150 -29.92 5.39 4.71
N ASP A 151 -29.96 4.34 5.51
CA ASP A 151 -30.99 4.23 6.54
C ASP A 151 -30.57 3.29 7.68
N ALA A 152 -31.14 3.59 8.84
CA ALA A 152 -30.87 3.01 10.14
C ALA A 152 -31.39 1.56 10.29
N SER A 153 -30.91 0.92 11.36
CA SER A 153 -31.44 -0.33 11.96
C SER A 153 -30.93 -1.62 11.31
N SER A 154 -30.50 -2.67 12.02
CA SER A 154 -30.37 -2.95 13.45
C SER A 154 -29.21 -3.94 13.60
N ARG A 155 -28.22 -3.64 14.44
CA ARG A 155 -27.26 -4.65 14.88
C ARG A 155 -28.01 -5.65 15.77
N LYS A 156 -28.19 -6.87 15.26
CA LYS A 156 -28.37 -8.05 16.10
C LYS A 156 -27.02 -8.72 16.25
N ASP A 157 -26.74 -9.06 17.50
CA ASP A 157 -25.55 -9.73 17.98
C ASP A 157 -25.32 -11.04 17.25
N ASP A 158 -24.14 -11.16 16.66
CA ASP A 158 -23.47 -12.44 16.41
C ASP A 158 -22.05 -12.32 16.97
N GLN A 159 -21.97 -12.41 18.31
CA GLN A 159 -20.75 -12.78 19.02
C GLN A 159 -20.51 -14.27 18.82
N ALA A 160 -19.86 -14.64 17.72
CA ALA A 160 -19.20 -15.92 17.60
C ALA A 160 -18.04 -15.83 16.60
N HIS A 161 -16.83 -16.05 17.11
CA HIS A 161 -15.52 -15.99 16.44
C HIS A 161 -14.79 -14.65 16.38
N GLU A 162 -14.72 -13.94 17.51
CA GLU A 162 -13.60 -13.04 17.80
C GLU A 162 -12.37 -13.86 18.25
N ASN A 163 -11.95 -14.81 17.40
CA ASN A 163 -10.65 -15.44 17.55
C ASN A 163 -9.60 -14.44 17.07
N VAL A 164 -9.20 -13.57 18.00
CA VAL A 164 -7.86 -13.01 18.17
C VAL A 164 -7.23 -12.58 16.85
N LEU A 165 -7.44 -11.30 16.49
CA LEU A 165 -6.55 -10.56 15.60
C LEU A 165 -5.18 -10.47 16.30
N GLU A 166 -4.47 -11.58 16.46
CA GLU A 166 -3.14 -11.58 17.04
C GLU A 166 -2.26 -10.95 15.98
N GLY A 167 -1.85 -9.70 16.18
CA GLY A 167 -0.89 -9.05 15.28
C GLY A 167 0.37 -9.91 15.19
N LYS A 168 0.52 -10.67 14.12
CA LYS A 168 1.63 -11.64 13.98
C LYS A 168 2.96 -10.97 13.64
N THR A 169 2.94 -9.66 13.36
CA THR A 169 4.12 -8.84 13.13
C THR A 169 4.11 -7.61 14.03
N ALA A 170 5.27 -6.99 14.23
CA ALA A 170 5.37 -5.75 15.00
C ALA A 170 4.51 -4.62 14.41
N ILE A 171 4.39 -4.54 13.09
CA ILE A 171 3.58 -3.51 12.41
C ILE A 171 2.08 -3.76 12.65
N ALA A 172 1.62 -5.01 12.52
CA ALA A 172 0.23 -5.35 12.79
C ALA A 172 -0.13 -5.06 14.25
N LYS A 173 0.75 -5.42 15.20
CA LYS A 173 0.57 -5.09 16.64
C LYS A 173 0.43 -3.59 16.85
N PHE A 174 1.35 -2.80 16.28
CA PHE A 174 1.29 -1.34 16.35
C PHE A 174 -0.07 -0.79 15.90
N PHE A 175 -0.61 -1.26 14.77
CA PHE A 175 -1.89 -0.77 14.28
C PHE A 175 -3.09 -1.24 15.10
N ILE A 176 -3.05 -2.47 15.63
CA ILE A 176 -4.10 -3.01 16.50
C ILE A 176 -4.15 -2.23 17.82
N GLU A 177 -2.98 -1.93 18.40
CA GLU A 177 -2.84 -1.15 19.63
C GLU A 177 -3.26 0.32 19.46
N ASN A 178 -3.21 0.84 18.23
CA ASN A 178 -3.54 2.24 17.92
C ASN A 178 -4.95 2.45 17.33
N GLN A 179 -5.83 1.45 17.37
CA GLN A 179 -7.22 1.62 16.94
C GLN A 179 -7.92 2.75 17.71
N CYS A 180 -8.73 3.55 17.03
CA CYS A 180 -9.41 4.70 17.61
C CYS A 180 -10.68 5.05 16.80
N PRO A 181 -11.59 5.89 17.32
CA PRO A 181 -12.72 6.36 16.54
C PRO A 181 -12.27 6.92 15.18
N GLY A 182 -12.90 6.44 14.09
CA GLY A 182 -12.53 6.82 12.72
C GLY A 182 -11.40 6.00 12.09
N TYR A 183 -10.74 5.09 12.82
CA TYR A 183 -9.69 4.21 12.27
C TYR A 183 -9.79 2.78 12.81
N SER A 184 -9.80 1.82 11.88
CA SER A 184 -9.65 0.39 12.16
C SER A 184 -8.62 -0.21 11.22
N TYR A 185 -7.78 -1.10 11.77
CA TYR A 185 -6.72 -1.74 10.99
C TYR A 185 -7.31 -2.68 9.93
N ASN A 186 -6.95 -2.48 8.66
CA ASN A 186 -7.52 -3.20 7.52
C ASN A 186 -6.50 -4.03 6.73
N TYR A 187 -5.34 -4.35 7.33
CA TYR A 187 -4.30 -5.19 6.74
C TYR A 187 -3.72 -4.69 5.41
N ARG A 188 -3.79 -3.38 5.15
CA ARG A 188 -3.24 -2.76 3.94
C ARG A 188 -1.74 -2.47 4.09
N SER A 189 -1.14 -1.85 3.06
CA SER A 189 0.22 -1.29 3.13
C SER A 189 0.41 -0.48 4.42
N SER A 190 1.55 -0.67 5.07
CA SER A 190 1.87 -0.04 6.35
C SER A 190 1.76 1.48 6.28
N VAL A 191 2.18 2.05 5.16
CA VAL A 191 2.11 3.50 4.93
C VAL A 191 0.67 3.98 4.83
N VAL A 192 -0.20 3.23 4.14
CA VAL A 192 -1.61 3.60 3.97
C VAL A 192 -2.33 3.55 5.31
N GLU A 193 -2.16 2.48 6.07
CA GLU A 193 -2.75 2.33 7.42
C GLU A 193 -2.27 3.45 8.35
N PHE A 194 -0.98 3.79 8.29
CA PHE A 194 -0.44 4.90 9.09
C PHE A 194 -1.06 6.25 8.72
N PHE A 195 -1.32 6.53 7.43
CA PHE A 195 -2.00 7.76 7.04
C PHE A 195 -3.46 7.80 7.50
N GLU A 196 -4.21 6.70 7.36
CA GLU A 196 -5.60 6.65 7.84
C GLU A 196 -5.68 6.82 9.37
N LEU A 197 -4.73 6.22 10.10
CA LEU A 197 -4.58 6.44 11.55
C LEU A 197 -4.28 7.90 11.89
N VAL A 198 -3.34 8.54 11.17
CA VAL A 198 -3.01 9.95 11.38
C VAL A 198 -4.19 10.87 11.06
N GLU A 199 -4.96 10.58 10.02
CA GLU A 199 -6.18 11.34 9.68
C GLU A 199 -7.21 11.25 10.81
N ALA A 200 -7.51 10.05 11.31
CA ALA A 200 -8.42 9.86 12.44
C ALA A 200 -7.93 10.59 13.70
N ARG A 201 -6.64 10.48 14.02
CA ARG A 201 -6.03 11.20 15.16
C ARG A 201 -6.05 12.72 14.99
N THR A 202 -5.92 13.22 13.77
CA THR A 202 -6.03 14.65 13.46
C THR A 202 -7.43 15.16 13.79
N VAL A 203 -8.48 14.44 13.36
CA VAL A 203 -9.87 14.78 13.69
C VAL A 203 -10.11 14.78 15.21
N MET A 204 -9.66 13.74 15.91
CA MET A 204 -9.77 13.68 17.37
C MET A 204 -9.03 14.82 18.08
N TRP A 205 -7.83 15.16 17.61
CA TRP A 205 -7.05 16.27 18.14
C TRP A 205 -7.77 17.61 17.93
N GLU A 206 -8.34 17.80 16.74
CA GLU A 206 -9.11 18.96 16.34
C GLU A 206 -10.36 19.16 17.21
N GLU A 207 -11.11 18.10 17.48
CA GLU A 207 -12.27 18.10 18.38
C GLU A 207 -11.88 18.44 19.82
N LYS A 208 -10.77 17.85 20.31
CA LYS A 208 -10.29 18.05 21.69
C LYS A 208 -9.76 19.46 21.96
N THR A 209 -9.08 20.08 20.99
CA THR A 209 -8.44 21.38 21.19
C THR A 209 -9.38 22.56 20.98
N GLY A 210 -10.43 22.40 20.17
CA GLY A 210 -11.36 23.47 19.78
C GLY A 210 -10.68 24.59 18.98
N ASP A 211 -11.46 25.45 18.31
CA ASP A 211 -10.92 26.43 17.35
C ASP A 211 -10.01 27.50 17.98
N ARG A 212 -10.26 27.87 19.24
CA ARG A 212 -9.59 29.03 19.88
C ARG A 212 -8.16 28.75 20.37
N LYS A 213 -7.72 27.48 20.47
CA LYS A 213 -6.39 27.10 20.96
C LYS A 213 -5.49 26.47 19.90
N ARG A 214 -5.91 26.44 18.62
CA ARG A 214 -5.13 25.83 17.54
C ARG A 214 -3.96 26.73 17.12
N THR A 215 -2.78 26.47 17.67
CA THR A 215 -1.51 26.97 17.12
C THR A 215 -0.78 25.84 16.39
N GLY A 216 -1.04 25.68 15.09
CA GLY A 216 -0.31 24.75 14.22
C GLY A 216 -1.12 23.52 13.79
N THR A 217 -0.43 22.54 13.20
CA THR A 217 -1.01 21.30 12.68
C THR A 217 -0.69 20.13 13.61
N TYR A 218 -1.51 19.06 13.56
CA TYR A 218 -1.32 17.86 14.37
C TYR A 218 0.11 17.28 14.23
N GLU A 219 0.71 17.35 13.04
CA GLU A 219 2.04 16.81 12.77
C GLU A 219 3.18 17.54 13.52
N LYS A 220 2.91 18.73 14.06
CA LYS A 220 3.88 19.48 14.87
C LYS A 220 3.83 19.10 16.36
N THR A 221 2.78 18.41 16.79
CA THR A 221 2.58 18.02 18.19
C THR A 221 3.59 16.96 18.66
N ALA A 222 3.71 16.79 19.98
CA ALA A 222 4.49 15.69 20.55
C ALA A 222 3.84 14.34 20.26
N GLU A 223 2.51 14.27 20.38
CA GLU A 223 1.71 13.06 20.13
C GLU A 223 1.98 12.46 18.75
N TYR A 224 1.90 13.26 17.67
CA TYR A 224 2.23 12.78 16.33
C TYR A 224 3.69 12.32 16.20
N LYS A 225 4.63 13.02 16.85
CA LYS A 225 6.06 12.67 16.77
C LYS A 225 6.33 11.32 17.44
N ASP A 226 5.68 11.05 18.56
CA ASP A 226 5.77 9.78 19.27
C ASP A 226 5.09 8.66 18.47
N LEU A 227 3.86 8.88 17.97
CA LEU A 227 3.15 7.93 17.11
C LEU A 227 3.98 7.55 15.88
N ARG A 228 4.57 8.53 15.20
CA ARG A 228 5.44 8.30 14.03
C ARG A 228 6.71 7.53 14.41
N ARG A 229 7.29 7.80 15.59
CA ARG A 229 8.48 7.10 16.08
C ARG A 229 8.16 5.62 16.37
N GLU A 230 7.06 5.36 17.06
CA GLU A 230 6.60 3.99 17.37
C GLU A 230 6.32 3.19 16.09
N PHE A 231 5.68 3.81 15.10
CA PHE A 231 5.49 3.19 13.79
C PHE A 231 6.82 2.82 13.12
N GLU A 232 7.81 3.73 13.11
CA GLU A 232 9.13 3.48 12.54
C GLU A 232 9.88 2.35 13.30
N VAL A 233 9.74 2.29 14.63
CA VAL A 233 10.28 1.18 15.44
C VAL A 233 9.62 -0.15 15.06
N ALA A 234 8.30 -0.17 14.83
CA ALA A 234 7.58 -1.36 14.39
C ALA A 234 8.02 -1.83 13.00
N ILE A 235 8.28 -0.89 12.07
CA ILE A 235 8.85 -1.16 10.75
C ILE A 235 10.21 -1.86 10.90
N GLU A 236 11.14 -1.29 11.68
CA GLU A 236 12.46 -1.88 11.87
C GLU A 236 12.40 -3.24 12.58
N ALA A 237 11.53 -3.41 13.57
CA ALA A 237 11.33 -4.69 14.24
C ALA A 237 10.80 -5.77 13.29
N CYS A 238 9.86 -5.43 12.42
CA CYS A 238 9.35 -6.35 11.39
C CYS A 238 10.45 -6.71 10.37
N PHE A 239 11.23 -5.72 9.95
CA PHE A 239 12.36 -5.90 9.04
C PHE A 239 13.43 -6.83 9.63
N ASP A 240 13.84 -6.60 10.88
CA ASP A 240 14.81 -7.43 11.60
C ASP A 240 14.31 -8.87 11.75
N ALA A 241 13.02 -9.05 12.09
CA ALA A 241 12.42 -10.37 12.24
C ALA A 241 12.43 -11.14 10.91
N PHE A 242 12.17 -10.46 9.79
CA PHE A 242 12.18 -11.07 8.47
C PHE A 242 13.56 -11.59 8.05
N LEU A 243 14.61 -10.80 8.28
CA LEU A 243 15.96 -11.17 7.89
C LEU A 243 16.59 -12.26 8.76
N ARG A 244 16.02 -12.51 9.95
CA ARG A 244 16.48 -13.52 10.91
C ARG A 244 15.78 -14.86 10.78
N VAL A 245 14.85 -15.00 9.85
CA VAL A 245 14.15 -16.29 9.67
C VAL A 245 15.16 -17.36 9.25
N LYS A 246 15.26 -18.43 10.05
CA LYS A 246 16.13 -19.57 9.75
C LYS A 246 15.70 -20.21 8.42
N ARG A 247 16.65 -20.39 7.51
CA ARG A 247 16.45 -21.16 6.27
C ARG A 247 16.44 -22.64 6.61
N ARG A 248 15.60 -23.44 5.94
CA ARG A 248 15.46 -24.90 6.16
C ARG A 248 16.65 -25.74 5.63
N SER A 249 17.82 -25.15 5.38
CA SER A 249 18.97 -25.89 4.84
C SER A 249 19.75 -26.61 5.96
N VAL A 250 20.20 -27.83 5.64
CA VAL A 250 20.77 -28.85 6.55
C VAL A 250 22.11 -28.44 7.19
N GLU A 251 22.73 -27.34 6.74
CA GLU A 251 23.96 -26.79 7.32
C GLU A 251 23.66 -25.41 7.95
N GLU A 252 23.12 -25.41 9.17
CA GLU A 252 22.74 -24.19 9.90
C GLU A 252 23.97 -23.39 10.37
N LYS A 253 24.62 -22.64 9.47
CA LYS A 253 25.32 -21.42 9.88
C LYS A 253 24.28 -20.31 9.99
N GLU A 254 24.18 -19.70 11.18
CA GLU A 254 23.34 -18.53 11.42
C GLU A 254 23.71 -17.43 10.41
N THR A 255 22.89 -17.27 9.37
CA THR A 255 23.12 -16.29 8.30
C THR A 255 22.92 -14.91 8.89
N ARG A 256 23.90 -14.02 8.70
CA ARG A 256 23.80 -12.68 9.27
C ARG A 256 22.78 -11.87 8.46
N PRO A 257 21.99 -10.98 9.09
CA PRO A 257 20.92 -10.26 8.38
C PRO A 257 21.37 -9.51 7.12
N TRP A 258 22.60 -8.99 7.08
CA TRP A 258 23.14 -8.29 5.92
C TRP A 258 23.59 -9.22 4.79
N GLU A 259 23.89 -10.49 5.08
CA GLU A 259 24.19 -11.51 4.06
C GLU A 259 22.91 -11.81 3.28
N THR A 260 21.79 -11.98 4.00
CA THR A 260 20.45 -12.11 3.40
C THR A 260 20.10 -10.90 2.53
N LEU A 261 20.43 -9.67 2.94
CA LEU A 261 20.20 -8.49 2.12
C LEU A 261 21.04 -8.47 0.84
N ALA A 262 22.34 -8.79 0.93
CA ALA A 262 23.20 -8.85 -0.25
C ALA A 262 22.67 -9.85 -1.29
N GLU A 263 22.17 -10.99 -0.82
CA GLU A 263 21.57 -12.02 -1.67
C GLU A 263 20.23 -11.57 -2.29
N LEU A 264 19.33 -10.99 -1.47
CA LEU A 264 18.05 -10.45 -1.94
C LEU A 264 18.23 -9.41 -3.06
N PHE A 265 19.26 -8.57 -2.97
CA PHE A 265 19.56 -7.55 -3.97
C PHE A 265 20.52 -8.02 -5.07
N LYS A 266 21.02 -9.27 -5.01
CA LYS A 266 22.00 -9.83 -5.96
C LYS A 266 23.27 -8.99 -6.08
N GLU A 267 23.76 -8.45 -4.97
CA GLU A 267 24.96 -7.61 -4.94
C GLU A 267 26.28 -8.43 -4.90
N GLY A 268 26.28 -9.66 -5.41
CA GLY A 268 27.46 -10.54 -5.41
C GLY A 268 27.61 -11.36 -4.12
N GLU A 269 28.85 -11.76 -3.82
CA GLU A 269 29.14 -12.63 -2.67
C GLU A 269 28.76 -11.98 -1.33
N ALA A 270 28.14 -12.77 -0.45
CA ALA A 270 27.68 -12.32 0.84
C ALA A 270 28.86 -11.80 1.70
N PRO A 271 28.85 -10.53 2.12
CA PRO A 271 29.99 -9.94 2.80
C PRO A 271 30.11 -10.47 4.24
N LEU A 272 31.24 -11.11 4.54
CA LEU A 272 31.57 -11.66 5.87
C LEU A 272 31.68 -10.61 7.00
N GLY A 273 31.64 -9.32 6.68
CA GLY A 273 31.79 -8.24 7.67
C GLY A 273 30.88 -7.05 7.41
N ARG A 274 30.33 -6.47 8.48
CA ARG A 274 29.38 -5.34 8.43
C ARG A 274 29.92 -4.12 7.66
N THR A 275 31.21 -3.81 7.78
CA THR A 275 31.83 -2.70 7.03
C THR A 275 31.85 -2.95 5.52
N LYS A 276 32.13 -4.19 5.10
CA LYS A 276 32.04 -4.59 3.69
C LYS A 276 30.59 -4.58 3.23
N ALA A 277 29.67 -5.08 4.06
CA ALA A 277 28.24 -5.05 3.80
C ALA A 277 27.70 -3.63 3.62
N ARG A 278 28.14 -2.67 4.44
CA ARG A 278 27.79 -1.26 4.28
C ARG A 278 28.22 -0.73 2.92
N LYS A 279 29.49 -0.90 2.54
CA LYS A 279 30.00 -0.43 1.23
C LYS A 279 29.25 -1.07 0.05
N LEU A 280 28.82 -2.32 0.21
CA LEU A 280 28.07 -3.05 -0.80
C LEU A 280 26.64 -2.52 -0.92
N LEU A 281 25.91 -2.50 0.20
CA LEU A 281 24.51 -2.09 0.28
C LEU A 281 24.30 -0.58 0.11
N GLU A 282 25.34 0.23 0.25
CA GLU A 282 25.29 1.67 -0.05
C GLU A 282 24.93 1.95 -1.51
N LYS A 283 25.17 1.00 -2.42
CA LYS A 283 24.78 1.07 -3.84
C LYS A 283 23.33 0.66 -4.10
N VAL A 284 22.64 0.13 -3.09
CA VAL A 284 21.25 -0.28 -3.18
C VAL A 284 20.37 0.91 -2.79
N HIS A 285 19.74 1.52 -3.79
CA HIS A 285 18.79 2.60 -3.57
C HIS A 285 17.37 2.04 -3.51
N VAL A 286 16.80 1.94 -2.32
CA VAL A 286 15.46 1.38 -2.10
C VAL A 286 14.69 2.20 -1.07
N ASN A 287 13.37 2.30 -1.23
CA ASN A 287 12.52 2.88 -0.20
C ASN A 287 12.20 1.82 0.87
N ILE A 288 12.47 2.14 2.13
CA ILE A 288 12.32 1.20 3.26
C ILE A 288 10.88 0.72 3.44
N TYR A 289 9.90 1.59 3.23
CA TYR A 289 8.50 1.22 3.42
C TYR A 289 8.04 0.26 2.32
N ASP A 290 8.43 0.50 1.06
CA ASP A 290 8.09 -0.39 -0.06
C ASP A 290 8.74 -1.77 0.12
N LEU A 291 9.99 -1.79 0.59
CA LEU A 291 10.70 -3.02 0.90
C LEU A 291 10.01 -3.82 2.02
N THR A 292 9.54 -3.12 3.06
CA THR A 292 8.88 -3.77 4.19
C THR A 292 7.48 -4.25 3.82
N ASP A 293 6.76 -3.51 2.97
CA ASP A 293 5.45 -3.91 2.45
C ASP A 293 5.53 -5.20 1.61
N LEU A 294 6.67 -5.49 0.94
CA LEU A 294 6.87 -6.78 0.26
C LEU A 294 6.88 -7.98 1.21
N PHE A 295 7.21 -7.80 2.48
CA PHE A 295 7.30 -8.89 3.46
C PHE A 295 5.94 -9.37 3.95
N GLN A 296 4.84 -8.91 3.35
CA GLN A 296 3.47 -9.25 3.72
C GLN A 296 3.23 -8.99 5.21
N ILE A 297 3.30 -7.72 5.63
CA ILE A 297 3.31 -7.25 7.02
C ILE A 297 2.17 -7.76 7.92
N HIS A 298 1.14 -8.41 7.39
CA HIS A 298 0.05 -9.04 8.15
C HIS A 298 0.34 -10.51 8.48
N MET A 299 1.30 -11.14 7.81
CA MET A 299 1.73 -12.52 8.01
C MET A 299 3.03 -12.57 8.82
N PRO A 300 3.20 -13.57 9.69
CA PRO A 300 4.46 -13.77 10.38
C PRO A 300 5.57 -14.03 9.36
N PRO A 301 6.80 -13.55 9.63
CA PRO A 301 7.96 -13.89 8.82
C PRO A 301 8.09 -15.41 8.63
N SER A 302 8.26 -15.84 7.38
CA SER A 302 8.30 -17.25 7.01
C SER A 302 9.52 -17.54 6.13
N ALA A 303 10.14 -18.69 6.37
CA ALA A 303 11.29 -19.15 5.58
C ALA A 303 10.90 -19.34 4.12
N ASP A 304 9.65 -19.76 3.88
CA ASP A 304 9.12 -19.98 2.54
C ASP A 304 8.94 -18.64 1.80
N ILE A 305 8.52 -17.56 2.49
CA ILE A 305 8.41 -16.22 1.89
C ILE A 305 9.81 -15.70 1.55
N LEU A 306 10.76 -15.81 2.48
CA LEU A 306 12.14 -15.40 2.23
C LEU A 306 12.74 -16.18 1.06
N GLN A 307 12.56 -17.50 1.02
CA GLN A 307 13.05 -18.36 -0.06
C GLN A 307 12.43 -17.99 -1.41
N LYS A 308 11.12 -17.69 -1.45
CA LYS A 308 10.46 -17.18 -2.66
C LYS A 308 11.09 -15.88 -3.13
N LEU A 309 11.29 -14.89 -2.26
CA LEU A 309 11.93 -13.62 -2.63
C LEU A 309 13.38 -13.80 -3.10
N LEU A 310 14.12 -14.78 -2.57
CA LEU A 310 15.48 -15.10 -3.02
C LEU A 310 15.50 -15.80 -4.39
N THR A 311 14.46 -16.59 -4.70
CA THR A 311 14.42 -17.43 -5.90
C THR A 311 13.39 -16.93 -6.91
N THR A 312 12.16 -17.42 -6.82
CA THR A 312 11.08 -17.25 -7.80
C THR A 312 10.59 -15.81 -7.92
N GLU A 313 10.67 -15.03 -6.84
CA GLU A 313 10.18 -13.66 -6.75
C GLU A 313 11.32 -12.63 -6.67
N SER A 314 12.55 -13.01 -7.00
CA SER A 314 13.71 -12.10 -6.96
C SER A 314 13.56 -10.88 -7.86
N HIS A 315 12.77 -10.97 -8.94
CA HIS A 315 12.44 -9.84 -9.79
C HIS A 315 11.69 -8.72 -9.05
N ARG A 316 10.88 -9.04 -8.02
CA ARG A 316 10.16 -8.06 -7.21
C ARG A 316 11.12 -7.19 -6.40
N MET A 317 12.16 -7.80 -5.83
CA MET A 317 13.22 -7.09 -5.13
C MET A 317 13.97 -6.13 -6.06
N GLN A 318 14.25 -6.56 -7.29
CA GLN A 318 14.93 -5.72 -8.28
C GLN A 318 14.06 -4.54 -8.74
N LYS A 319 12.74 -4.72 -8.86
CA LYS A 319 11.80 -3.64 -9.20
C LYS A 319 11.74 -2.52 -8.15
N LEU A 320 12.10 -2.80 -6.89
CA LEU A 320 12.15 -1.76 -5.85
C LEU A 320 13.40 -0.87 -5.94
N ARG A 321 14.38 -1.23 -6.78
CA ARG A 321 15.62 -0.47 -6.89
C ARG A 321 15.41 0.78 -7.72
N PHE A 322 15.83 1.90 -7.17
CA PHE A 322 15.94 3.15 -7.90
C PHE A 322 17.30 3.20 -8.62
N PRO A 323 17.35 3.77 -9.84
CA PRO A 323 18.60 3.92 -10.58
C PRO A 323 19.67 4.71 -9.82
N GLY A 324 19.24 5.69 -9.02
CA GLY A 324 20.12 6.56 -8.27
C GLY A 324 19.47 7.13 -7.01
N LEU A 325 20.30 7.79 -6.21
CA LEU A 325 19.88 8.47 -4.98
C LEU A 325 18.90 9.62 -5.26
N ARG A 326 19.04 10.30 -6.40
CA ARG A 326 18.17 11.42 -6.78
C ARG A 326 16.74 10.97 -7.02
N GLU A 327 16.58 9.86 -7.75
CA GLU A 327 15.29 9.26 -8.07
C GLU A 327 14.63 8.72 -6.79
N LEU A 328 15.39 8.02 -5.93
CA LEU A 328 14.91 7.58 -4.63
C LEU A 328 14.47 8.75 -3.76
N ALA A 329 15.24 9.84 -3.75
CA ALA A 329 14.93 11.03 -2.97
C ALA A 329 13.65 11.71 -3.44
N ALA A 330 13.52 11.97 -4.75
CA ALA A 330 12.33 12.56 -5.35
C ALA A 330 11.10 11.71 -5.02
N TYR A 331 11.16 10.41 -5.31
CA TYR A 331 10.10 9.46 -4.99
C TYR A 331 9.73 9.49 -3.49
N SER A 332 10.71 9.40 -2.60
CA SER A 332 10.45 9.33 -1.16
C SER A 332 9.87 10.62 -0.60
N VAL A 333 10.28 11.78 -1.13
CA VAL A 333 9.75 13.10 -0.73
C VAL A 333 8.34 13.30 -1.27
N ASP A 334 8.13 13.06 -2.57
CA ASP A 334 6.84 13.24 -3.24
C ASP A 334 5.78 12.31 -2.68
N THR A 335 6.17 11.07 -2.37
CA THR A 335 5.31 10.10 -1.69
C THR A 335 5.33 10.25 -0.17
N GLY A 336 6.04 11.22 0.42
CA GLY A 336 6.18 11.40 1.88
C GLY A 336 6.60 10.14 2.67
N ARG A 337 7.26 9.19 1.99
CA ARG A 337 7.78 7.91 2.51
C ARG A 337 9.23 8.05 2.96
N VAL A 338 9.51 9.06 3.79
CA VAL A 338 10.86 9.32 4.32
C VAL A 338 11.00 8.67 5.70
N TYR A 339 11.89 7.68 5.80
CA TYR A 339 12.24 7.06 7.07
C TYR A 339 13.22 7.96 7.83
N LYS A 340 12.98 8.24 9.11
CA LYS A 340 13.85 9.11 9.91
C LYS A 340 15.05 8.32 10.43
N LEU A 341 16.26 8.74 10.07
CA LEU A 341 17.50 8.11 10.54
C LEU A 341 17.59 8.00 12.07
N ARG A 342 17.12 9.00 12.81
CA ARG A 342 17.11 9.01 14.29
C ARG A 342 16.21 7.94 14.93
N SER A 343 15.30 7.37 14.15
CA SER A 343 14.40 6.31 14.61
C SER A 343 14.98 4.92 14.32
N ALA A 344 16.05 4.83 13.53
CA ALA A 344 16.73 3.57 13.27
C ALA A 344 17.70 3.23 14.42
N LYS A 345 17.79 1.95 14.78
CA LYS A 345 18.82 1.47 15.72
C LYS A 345 20.20 1.70 15.13
N GLU A 346 21.12 2.31 15.86
CA GLU A 346 22.47 2.63 15.40
C GLU A 346 23.23 1.42 14.81
N ASN A 347 23.04 0.25 15.43
CA ASN A 347 23.60 -1.02 14.99
C ASN A 347 22.59 -1.94 14.27
N GLY A 348 21.41 -1.43 13.93
CA GLY A 348 20.37 -2.14 13.19
C GLY A 348 20.81 -2.50 11.77
N THR A 349 20.18 -3.52 11.18
CA THR A 349 20.48 -3.93 9.80
C THR A 349 19.92 -2.90 8.80
N LEU A 350 18.77 -2.31 9.12
CA LEU A 350 18.08 -1.32 8.29
C LEU A 350 18.94 -0.08 8.00
N VAL A 351 19.78 0.34 8.95
CA VAL A 351 20.74 1.46 8.76
C VAL A 351 21.70 1.22 7.59
N LEU A 352 21.98 -0.03 7.21
CA LEU A 352 22.85 -0.34 6.07
C LEU A 352 22.24 0.06 4.72
N LEU A 353 20.91 0.24 4.65
CA LEU A 353 20.17 0.67 3.46
C LEU A 353 19.77 2.16 3.50
N LEU A 354 19.91 2.83 4.66
CA LEU A 354 19.46 4.21 4.81
C LEU A 354 20.43 5.19 4.15
N GLN A 355 19.87 6.00 3.24
CA GLN A 355 20.59 7.06 2.55
C GLN A 355 20.12 8.44 3.02
N ARG A 356 21.06 9.37 3.22
CA ARG A 356 20.73 10.75 3.59
C ARG A 356 20.22 11.50 2.37
N ILE A 357 18.92 11.80 2.38
CA ILE A 357 18.30 12.68 1.38
C ILE A 357 18.59 14.14 1.75
N ARG A 358 19.30 14.87 0.89
CA ARG A 358 19.45 16.33 1.05
C ARG A 358 18.17 17.01 0.57
N ARG A 359 17.64 17.96 1.35
CA ARG A 359 16.40 18.72 1.03
C ARG A 359 16.49 19.63 -0.21
N ARG A 360 17.66 19.73 -0.86
CA ARG A 360 17.86 20.53 -2.07
C ARG A 360 17.90 19.60 -3.28
N PHE A 361 16.74 19.39 -3.89
CA PHE A 361 16.61 18.92 -5.25
C PHE A 361 15.86 19.98 -6.05
#